data_AF-F2C8F3-F1
#
_entry.id   AF-F2C8F3-F1
#
_cell.length_a   1.000
_cell.length_b   1.000
_cell.length_c   1.000
_cell.angle_alpha   90.00
_cell.angle_beta   90.00
_cell.angle_gamma   90.00
#
_symmetry.space_group_name_H-M   'P 1'
#
loop_
_entity.id
_entity.type
_entity.pdbx_description
1 polymer ?
#
loop_
_entity_poly.entity_id
_entity_poly.type
_entity_poly.pdbx_seq_one_letter_code
_entity_poly.pdbx_strand_id
1 'polypeptide(L)'
;MNLSDRIQYLRKARGISQEGLADQLGVSRQAVSKWESEQSMPDLDKIISMSDYFAVTTDYLLKGIEPVVQKEEEQSIKYRRIASNICY
;
A
#
# COMPACT_ATOMS: atom_id res chain seq x y z
N MET A 1 4.17 12.86 7.76
CA MET A 1 4.43 11.98 6.61
C MET A 1 3.57 12.45 5.45
N ASN A 2 4.19 12.93 4.38
CA ASN A 2 3.54 13.37 3.15
C ASN A 2 3.55 12.23 2.09
N LEU A 3 3.13 12.51 0.86
CA LEU A 3 3.08 11.50 -0.20
C LEU A 3 4.47 10.94 -0.55
N SER A 4 5.49 11.81 -0.67
CA SER A 4 6.88 11.41 -0.99
C SER A 4 7.45 10.46 0.07
N ASP A 5 7.26 10.78 1.35
CA ASP A 5 7.65 9.93 2.47
C ASP A 5 6.98 8.56 2.38
N ARG A 6 5.66 8.51 2.09
CA ARG A 6 4.88 7.26 2.03
C ARG A 6 5.33 6.37 0.87
N ILE A 7 5.57 6.95 -0.30
CA ILE A 7 6.10 6.22 -1.46
C ILE A 7 7.45 5.59 -1.08
N GLN A 8 8.35 6.39 -0.51
CA GLN A 8 9.66 5.90 -0.12
C GLN A 8 9.58 4.81 0.97
N TYR A 9 8.69 4.99 1.95
CA TYR A 9 8.46 4.01 3.01
C TYR A 9 7.94 2.68 2.46
N LEU A 10 6.89 2.69 1.64
CA LEU A 10 6.31 1.49 1.05
C LEU A 10 7.33 0.76 0.17
N ARG A 11 8.11 1.52 -0.61
CA ARG A 11 9.20 0.98 -1.43
C ARG A 11 10.25 0.27 -0.57
N LYS A 12 10.72 0.92 0.50
CA LYS A 12 11.71 0.36 1.42
C LYS A 12 11.15 -0.85 2.18
N ALA A 13 9.89 -0.80 2.60
CA ALA A 13 9.22 -1.92 3.28
C ALA A 13 9.11 -3.16 2.39
N ARG A 14 8.96 -2.97 1.08
CA ARG A 14 9.01 -4.04 0.06
C ARG A 14 10.43 -4.47 -0.33
N GLY A 15 11.46 -3.76 0.12
CA GLY A 15 12.87 -4.08 -0.19
C GLY A 15 13.29 -3.82 -1.64
N ILE A 16 12.55 -3.01 -2.40
CA ILE A 16 12.85 -2.74 -3.82
C ILE A 16 13.61 -1.43 -4.00
N SER A 17 14.39 -1.32 -5.09
CA SER A 17 15.08 -0.08 -5.47
C SER A 17 14.13 0.91 -6.15
N GLN A 18 14.57 2.17 -6.34
CA GLN A 18 13.81 3.14 -7.14
C GLN A 18 13.64 2.68 -8.59
N GLU A 19 14.63 1.97 -9.14
CA GLU A 19 14.54 1.33 -10.46
C GLU A 19 13.44 0.25 -10.45
N GLY A 20 13.44 -0.62 -9.44
CA GLY A 20 12.44 -1.68 -9.35
C GLY A 20 11.01 -1.16 -9.22
N LEU A 21 10.79 -0.06 -8.50
CA LEU A 21 9.47 0.59 -8.47
C LEU A 21 9.13 1.22 -9.82
N ALA A 22 10.11 1.80 -10.51
CA ALA A 22 9.91 2.41 -11.82
C ALA A 22 9.53 1.38 -12.88
N ASP A 23 10.19 0.22 -12.89
CA ASP A 23 9.90 -0.92 -13.76
C ASP A 23 8.47 -1.42 -13.56
N GLN A 24 8.03 -1.56 -12.30
CA GLN A 24 6.67 -2.03 -11.98
C GLN A 24 5.59 -1.03 -12.41
N LEU A 25 5.90 0.27 -12.35
CA LEU A 25 4.95 1.33 -12.70
C LEU A 25 5.07 1.77 -14.17
N GLY A 26 5.99 1.20 -14.94
CA GLY A 26 6.25 1.59 -16.33
C GLY A 26 6.64 3.06 -16.48
N VAL A 27 7.52 3.55 -15.59
CA VAL A 27 8.04 4.92 -15.61
C VAL A 27 9.57 4.91 -15.55
N SER A 28 10.20 6.08 -15.69
CA SER A 28 11.64 6.19 -15.49
C SER A 28 12.00 6.22 -14.01
N ARG A 29 13.17 5.69 -13.64
CA ARG A 29 13.72 5.83 -12.29
C ARG A 29 13.79 7.29 -11.83
N GLN A 30 14.09 8.22 -12.75
CA GLN A 30 14.11 9.65 -12.45
C GLN A 30 12.74 10.17 -12.02
N ALA A 31 11.63 9.64 -12.57
CA ALA A 31 10.29 10.00 -12.12
C ALA A 31 10.07 9.60 -10.66
N VAL A 32 10.38 8.33 -10.32
CA VAL A 32 10.29 7.84 -8.93
C VAL A 32 11.17 8.67 -7.99
N SER A 33 12.40 8.98 -8.40
CA SER A 33 13.30 9.81 -7.61
C SER A 33 12.72 11.21 -7.34
N LYS A 34 12.05 11.82 -8.32
CA LYS A 34 11.42 13.13 -8.16
C LYS A 34 10.17 13.07 -7.28
N TRP A 35 9.42 11.96 -7.31
CA TRP A 35 8.29 11.75 -6.41
C TRP A 35 8.76 11.60 -4.96
N GLU A 36 9.82 10.82 -4.72
CA GLU A 36 10.39 10.65 -3.38
C GLU A 36 11.10 11.90 -2.83
N SER A 37 11.45 12.86 -3.70
CA SER A 37 12.11 14.12 -3.32
C SER A 37 11.23 15.36 -3.41
N GLU A 38 9.91 15.19 -3.57
CA GLU A 38 8.91 16.28 -3.68
C GLU A 38 9.10 17.22 -4.88
N GLN A 39 9.96 16.86 -5.83
CA GLN A 39 10.20 17.66 -7.04
C GLN A 39 9.07 17.54 -8.06
N SER A 40 8.25 16.49 -7.96
CA SER A 40 7.06 16.31 -8.81
C SER A 40 6.04 15.41 -8.14
N MET A 41 4.79 15.51 -8.58
CA MET A 41 3.69 14.65 -8.16
C MET A 41 3.53 13.49 -9.16
N PRO A 42 3.26 12.24 -8.72
CA PRO A 42 2.74 11.21 -9.58
C PRO A 42 1.37 11.63 -10.15
N ASP A 43 1.07 11.21 -11.37
CA ASP A 43 -0.28 11.38 -11.94
C ASP A 43 -1.29 10.42 -11.28
N LEU A 44 -2.57 10.61 -11.60
CA LEU A 44 -3.65 9.82 -11.02
C LEU A 44 -3.50 8.33 -11.34
N ASP A 45 -3.10 7.99 -12.56
CA ASP A 45 -2.94 6.61 -13.00
C ASP A 45 -1.81 5.92 -12.24
N LYS A 46 -0.71 6.63 -11.94
CA LYS A 46 0.39 6.13 -11.11
C LYS A 46 0.00 6.03 -9.64
N ILE A 47 -0.85 6.92 -9.13
CA ILE A 47 -1.40 6.79 -7.76
C ILE A 47 -2.23 5.50 -7.64
N ILE A 48 -3.10 5.22 -8.61
CA ILE A 48 -3.91 4.00 -8.66
C ILE A 48 -3.00 2.77 -8.82
N SER A 49 -2.05 2.82 -9.75
CA SER A 49 -1.11 1.71 -9.95
C SER A 49 -0.29 1.42 -8.69
N MET A 50 0.11 2.47 -7.95
CA MET A 50 0.79 2.30 -6.66
C MET A 50 -0.12 1.75 -5.57
N SER A 51 -1.39 2.17 -5.50
CA SER A 51 -2.33 1.62 -4.52
C SER A 51 -2.51 0.12 -4.71
N ASP A 52 -2.66 -0.31 -5.97
CA ASP A 52 -2.80 -1.72 -6.32
C ASP A 52 -1.51 -2.48 -6.05
N TYR A 53 -0.37 -1.93 -6.51
CA TYR A 53 0.94 -2.56 -6.31
C TYR A 53 1.24 -2.74 -4.83
N PHE A 54 1.08 -1.71 -4.00
CA PHE A 54 1.40 -1.76 -2.57
C PHE A 54 0.30 -2.36 -1.69
N ALA A 55 -0.86 -2.71 -2.27
CA ALA A 55 -2.05 -3.17 -1.55
C ALA A 55 -2.49 -2.20 -0.44
N VAL A 56 -2.52 -0.90 -0.77
CA VAL A 56 -2.96 0.19 0.11
C VAL A 56 -4.06 0.99 -0.58
N THR A 57 -4.76 1.86 0.14
CA THR A 57 -5.75 2.75 -0.48
C THR A 57 -5.09 4.00 -1.07
N THR A 58 -5.72 4.60 -2.08
CA THR A 58 -5.30 5.93 -2.58
C THR A 58 -5.44 7.01 -1.51
N ASP A 59 -6.42 6.89 -0.60
CA ASP A 59 -6.56 7.75 0.57
C ASP A 59 -5.36 7.64 1.52
N TYR A 60 -4.79 6.46 1.71
CA TYR A 60 -3.54 6.31 2.47
C TYR A 60 -2.39 7.03 1.76
N LEU A 61 -2.23 6.80 0.45
CA LEU A 61 -1.15 7.44 -0.33
C LEU A 61 -1.26 8.97 -0.28
N LEU A 62 -2.45 9.53 -0.50
CA LEU A 62 -2.65 10.97 -0.64
C LEU A 62 -2.85 11.67 0.72
N LYS A 63 -3.73 11.15 1.57
CA LYS A 63 -4.12 11.80 2.84
C LYS A 63 -3.44 11.20 4.05
N GLY A 64 -2.92 9.98 3.97
CA GLY A 64 -2.30 9.28 5.10
C GLY A 64 -3.33 8.67 6.04
N ILE A 65 -4.56 8.48 5.56
CA ILE A 65 -5.61 7.83 6.32
C ILE A 65 -5.34 6.33 6.23
N GLU A 66 -4.95 5.72 7.34
CA GLU A 66 -4.75 4.27 7.39
C GLU A 66 -6.07 3.56 7.07
N PRO A 67 -6.05 2.53 6.21
CA PRO A 67 -7.24 1.73 5.99
C PRO A 67 -7.65 1.07 7.30
N VAL A 68 -8.91 1.22 7.67
CA VAL A 68 -9.48 0.52 8.82
C VAL A 68 -9.55 -0.95 8.42
N VAL A 69 -8.56 -1.74 8.81
CA VAL A 69 -8.52 -3.17 8.52
C VAL A 69 -9.69 -3.83 9.24
N GLN A 70 -10.73 -4.20 8.49
CA GLN A 70 -11.82 -5.01 9.02
C GLN A 70 -11.28 -6.44 9.21
N LYS A 71 -10.89 -6.75 10.46
CA LYS A 71 -10.47 -8.10 10.88
C LYS A 71 -11.65 -9.06 10.87
N GLU A 72 -12.19 -9.39 9.70
CA GLU A 72 -13.32 -10.30 9.58
C GLU A 72 -12.89 -11.78 9.61
N GLU A 73 -11.65 -12.09 9.21
CA GLU A 73 -11.18 -13.47 9.07
C GLU A 73 -10.91 -14.17 10.42
N GLU A 74 -10.28 -13.49 11.39
CA GLU A 74 -9.99 -14.04 12.72
C GLU A 74 -11.27 -14.33 13.53
N GLN A 75 -12.32 -13.52 13.35
CA GLN A 75 -13.59 -13.71 14.04
C GLN A 75 -14.29 -14.97 13.55
N SER A 76 -14.32 -15.22 12.23
CA SER A 76 -15.02 -16.38 11.67
C SER A 76 -14.45 -17.72 12.13
N ILE A 77 -13.13 -17.84 12.30
CA ILE A 77 -12.45 -19.06 12.76
C ILE A 77 -12.77 -19.33 14.24
N LYS A 78 -12.82 -18.27 15.04
CA LYS A 78 -13.17 -18.34 16.47
C LYS A 78 -14.62 -18.83 16.65
N TYR A 79 -15.58 -18.28 15.89
CA TYR A 79 -16.99 -18.70 15.98
C TYR A 79 -17.21 -20.14 15.49
N ARG A 80 -16.50 -20.60 14.45
CA ARG A 80 -16.55 -22.00 14.00
C ARG A 80 -16.03 -22.96 15.08
N ARG A 81 -14.95 -22.59 15.77
CA ARG A 81 -14.39 -23.39 16.88
C ARG A 81 -15.33 -23.48 18.07
N ILE A 82 -16.00 -22.38 18.42
CA ILE A 82 -16.97 -22.34 19.52
C ILE A 82 -18.22 -23.16 19.18
N ALA A 83 -18.77 -23.00 17.97
CA ALA A 83 -19.94 -23.75 17.52
C ALA A 83 -19.70 -25.27 17.48
N SER A 84 -18.47 -25.71 17.14
CA SER A 84 -18.11 -27.13 17.15
C SER A 84 -17.97 -27.73 18.56
N ASN A 85 -17.73 -26.93 19.60
CA ASN A 85 -17.57 -27.39 20.98
C ASN A 85 -18.89 -27.40 21.78
N ILE A 86 -19.97 -26.83 21.24
CA ILE A 86 -21.28 -26.73 21.90
C ILE A 86 -22.23 -27.86 21.44
N CYS A 87 -21.87 -28.62 20.40
CA CYS A 87 -22.62 -29.79 19.96
C CYS A 87 -22.22 -31.05 20.75
N TYR A 88 -22.60 -31.15 22.04
CA TYR A 88 -22.75 -32.39 22.80
C TYR A 88 -23.83 -32.21 23.87
#